data_AF-S8BR64-F1
#
_entry.id   AF-S8BR64-F1
#
_cell.length_a   1.000
_cell.length_b   1.000
_cell.length_c   1.000
_cell.angle_alpha   90.00
_cell.angle_beta   90.00
_cell.angle_gamma   90.00
#
_symmetry.space_group_name_H-M   'P 1'
#
loop_
_entity.id
_entity.type
_entity.pdbx_description
1 polymer ?
#
loop_
_entity_poly.entity_id
_entity_poly.type
_entity_poly.pdbx_seq_one_letter_code
_entity_poly.pdbx_strand_id
1 'polypeptide(L)'
;MANVLYLPTDPPAAVAVELEISHGLQTDPSVQPVDVIVATISTPHDPQSPQTGIRTVTERGVPFDRLIVHLPTSVNGTQDSSVAREIVWIALYWHFQYTDRQQSIPKGKPVPRKGVQLVLESASPSVSAAAIADLEQFGLVEIAPQVGGTVPLVFSTSFWQTTPESYLSRHLNAHRYFPNKPLRYTLSNGAIRHPKRPLPPLPSVPFYTRHCISGKVNSVFRLRPVDINDLDLIHKWMNNPRVAEFWGEQGPIEHQQQFLKNCLLSQHSFAAIGSWNDLDADGNLTAWRDACFFDIYWVKEDHLARYTNNVQDWDRGVHLLVGEDWARGRSKAWLDCIVHYMFLADSRTESIYLEPRVDNEL
;
A
#
# COMPACT_ATOMS: atom_id res chain seq x y z
N MET A 1 -33.44 -30.26 2.92
CA MET A 1 -32.55 -29.31 3.61
C MET A 1 -32.25 -28.20 2.63
N ALA A 2 -32.81 -27.01 2.84
CA ALA A 2 -32.56 -25.88 1.96
C ALA A 2 -31.15 -25.34 2.27
N ASN A 3 -30.28 -25.36 1.26
CA ASN A 3 -29.00 -24.64 1.32
C ASN A 3 -29.32 -23.15 1.35
N VAL A 4 -29.50 -22.60 2.55
CA VAL A 4 -29.53 -21.16 2.77
C VAL A 4 -28.13 -20.67 2.46
N LEU A 5 -27.99 -19.97 1.33
CA LEU A 5 -26.83 -19.13 1.04
C LEU A 5 -26.78 -18.07 2.15
N TYR A 6 -25.98 -18.31 3.18
CA TYR A 6 -25.77 -17.34 4.26
C TYR A 6 -25.04 -16.15 3.65
N LEU A 7 -25.78 -15.08 3.32
CA LEU A 7 -25.17 -13.79 3.00
C LEU A 7 -24.63 -13.23 4.32
N PRO A 8 -23.33 -12.92 4.43
CA PRO A 8 -22.69 -12.43 5.66
C PRO A 8 -23.07 -10.97 6.00
N THR A 9 -24.28 -10.57 5.61
CA THR A 9 -24.77 -9.19 5.59
C THR A 9 -25.75 -8.88 6.72
N ASP A 10 -25.84 -9.70 7.76
CA ASP A 10 -26.42 -9.18 9.00
C ASP A 10 -25.48 -8.02 9.43
N PRO A 11 -25.98 -6.77 9.49
CA PRO A 11 -25.16 -5.66 9.94
C PRO A 11 -24.57 -6.04 11.30
N PRO A 12 -23.28 -5.76 11.57
CA PRO A 12 -22.69 -6.09 12.86
C PRO A 12 -23.63 -5.58 13.95
N ALA A 13 -24.11 -6.49 14.80
CA ALA A 13 -25.18 -6.21 15.75
C ALA A 13 -24.74 -5.09 16.69
N ALA A 14 -25.25 -3.87 16.46
CA ALA A 14 -25.17 -2.80 17.42
C ALA A 14 -26.20 -3.09 18.51
N VAL A 15 -25.75 -3.21 19.76
CA VAL A 15 -26.63 -3.36 20.92
C VAL A 15 -27.39 -2.05 21.16
N ALA A 16 -26.73 -0.92 20.90
CA ALA A 16 -27.31 0.42 20.88
C ALA A 16 -26.51 1.30 19.93
N VAL A 17 -27.20 2.22 19.25
CA VAL A 17 -26.59 3.37 18.56
C VAL A 17 -27.21 4.61 19.16
N GLU A 18 -26.46 5.34 19.96
CA GLU A 18 -26.87 6.65 20.46
C GLU A 18 -26.25 7.74 19.59
N LEU A 19 -27.10 8.56 18.98
CA LEU A 19 -26.68 9.71 18.19
C LEU A 19 -26.95 10.97 19.00
N GLU A 20 -25.89 11.61 19.47
CA GLU A 20 -25.98 12.94 20.08
C GLU A 20 -25.47 13.96 19.08
N ILE A 21 -26.39 14.75 18.51
CA ILE A 21 -26.06 15.86 17.62
C ILE A 21 -25.98 17.10 18.48
N SER A 22 -24.76 17.60 18.69
CA SER A 22 -24.54 18.90 19.31
C SER A 22 -24.21 19.91 18.22
N HIS A 23 -25.10 20.88 18.05
CA HIS A 23 -24.84 22.03 17.20
C HIS A 23 -23.94 22.99 17.96
N GLY A 24 -22.76 23.28 17.42
CA GLY A 24 -21.85 24.26 18.01
C GLY A 24 -22.54 25.61 18.15
N LEU A 25 -22.59 26.13 19.38
CA LEU A 25 -23.09 27.48 19.67
C LEU A 25 -22.23 28.50 18.91
N GLN A 26 -22.89 29.39 18.16
CA GLN A 26 -22.26 30.46 17.42
C GLN A 26 -21.70 31.51 18.40
N THR A 27 -20.45 31.33 18.83
CA THR A 27 -19.77 32.25 19.75
C THR A 27 -19.00 33.36 19.00
N ASP A 28 -18.66 33.13 17.73
CA ASP A 28 -17.99 34.09 16.84
C ASP A 28 -18.67 34.09 15.45
N PRO A 29 -19.21 35.22 14.97
CA PRO A 29 -19.85 35.30 13.65
C PRO A 29 -18.90 35.10 12.47
N SER A 30 -17.57 35.09 12.68
CA SER A 30 -16.56 34.78 11.66
C SER A 30 -16.27 33.27 11.52
N VAL A 31 -16.75 32.44 12.47
CA VAL A 31 -16.56 31.00 12.49
C VAL A 31 -17.87 30.31 12.16
N GLN A 32 -17.90 29.49 11.10
CA GLN A 32 -19.09 28.71 10.78
C GLN A 32 -19.38 27.70 11.90
N PRO A 33 -20.65 27.50 12.29
CA PRO A 33 -21.00 26.54 13.32
C PRO A 33 -20.54 25.13 12.92
N VAL A 34 -19.92 24.44 13.89
CA VAL A 34 -19.41 23.07 13.78
C VAL A 34 -20.52 22.14 14.28
N ASP A 35 -21.01 21.26 13.41
CA ASP A 35 -21.94 20.21 13.82
C ASP A 35 -21.12 19.02 14.35
N VAL A 36 -21.23 18.71 15.64
CA VAL A 36 -20.56 17.55 16.23
C VAL A 36 -21.60 16.43 16.35
N ILE A 37 -21.39 15.35 15.61
CA ILE A 37 -22.24 14.15 15.65
C ILE A 37 -21.49 13.07 16.45
N VAL A 38 -21.91 12.85 17.69
CA VAL A 38 -21.40 11.74 18.50
C VAL A 38 -22.25 10.52 18.21
N ALA A 39 -21.61 9.41 17.83
CA ALA A 39 -22.29 8.15 17.53
C ALA A 39 -21.74 7.05 18.43
N THR A 40 -22.33 6.82 19.60
CA THR A 40 -21.87 5.75 20.50
C THR A 40 -22.44 4.43 20.00
N ILE A 41 -21.57 3.48 19.61
CA ILE A 41 -21.97 2.16 19.11
C ILE A 41 -21.51 1.10 20.10
N SER A 42 -22.46 0.51 20.83
CA SER A 42 -22.17 -0.59 21.75
C SER A 42 -22.12 -1.91 20.97
N THR A 43 -21.02 -2.64 21.06
CA THR A 43 -20.88 -3.98 20.45
C THR A 43 -21.09 -5.09 21.52
N PRO A 44 -21.43 -6.34 21.13
CA PRO A 44 -21.80 -7.40 22.08
C PRO A 44 -20.66 -7.92 22.97
N HIS A 45 -19.41 -7.47 22.78
CA HIS A 45 -18.29 -7.89 23.61
C HIS A 45 -18.11 -6.91 24.78
N ASP A 46 -18.57 -7.38 25.94
CA ASP A 46 -18.26 -6.92 27.30
C ASP A 46 -19.24 -5.90 27.93
N PRO A 47 -20.19 -6.37 28.76
CA PRO A 47 -21.08 -5.50 29.55
C PRO A 47 -20.36 -4.69 30.64
N GLN A 48 -19.06 -4.91 30.89
CA GLN A 48 -18.31 -4.27 31.98
C GLN A 48 -17.07 -3.46 31.53
N SER A 49 -16.79 -3.36 30.23
CA SER A 49 -15.67 -2.54 29.73
C SER A 49 -16.15 -1.12 29.41
N PRO A 50 -15.41 -0.07 29.79
CA PRO A 50 -15.81 1.31 29.52
C PRO A 50 -15.95 1.53 28.01
N GLN A 51 -17.19 1.83 27.62
CA GLN A 51 -17.64 2.44 26.38
C GLN A 51 -16.61 2.46 25.24
N THR A 52 -16.73 1.53 24.29
CA THR A 52 -16.21 1.73 22.93
C THR A 52 -17.01 2.86 22.27
N GLY A 53 -16.63 4.10 22.60
CA GLY A 53 -17.20 5.29 21.99
C GLY A 53 -16.64 5.48 20.58
N ILE A 54 -17.51 5.78 19.62
CA ILE A 54 -17.10 6.33 18.33
C ILE A 54 -17.50 7.79 18.35
N ARG A 55 -16.54 8.68 18.18
CA ARG A 55 -16.77 10.12 18.20
C ARG A 55 -16.49 10.68 16.82
N THR A 56 -17.50 11.13 16.10
CA THR A 56 -17.28 11.86 14.83
C THR A 56 -17.19 13.36 15.15
N VAL A 57 -16.15 14.02 14.68
CA VAL A 57 -15.98 15.48 14.79
C VAL A 57 -15.88 16.05 13.39
N THR A 58 -16.89 16.82 12.98
CA THR A 58 -16.93 17.43 11.65
C THR A 58 -16.49 18.88 11.75
N GLU A 59 -15.19 19.15 11.64
CA GLU A 59 -14.66 20.51 11.58
C GLU A 59 -14.84 21.10 10.18
N ARG A 60 -15.60 22.19 10.03
CA ARG A 60 -15.67 22.91 8.74
C ARG A 60 -14.42 23.76 8.55
N GLY A 61 -13.67 23.51 7.49
CA GLY A 61 -12.42 24.23 7.15
C GLY A 61 -11.21 23.31 6.95
N VAL A 62 -11.31 22.05 7.36
CA VAL A 62 -10.39 20.97 6.97
C VAL A 62 -10.97 20.20 5.77
N PRO A 63 -10.14 19.57 4.92
CA PRO A 63 -10.61 18.94 3.68
C PRO A 63 -11.50 17.70 3.89
N PHE A 64 -11.49 17.11 5.09
CA PHE A 64 -12.24 15.90 5.45
C PHE A 64 -12.79 15.99 6.87
N ASP A 65 -13.96 15.38 7.11
CA ASP A 65 -14.51 15.17 8.46
C ASP A 65 -13.56 14.27 9.27
N ARG A 66 -13.61 14.29 10.60
CA ARG A 66 -12.77 13.43 11.46
C ARG A 66 -13.62 12.35 12.14
N LEU A 67 -13.18 11.10 12.07
CA LEU A 67 -13.74 9.97 12.81
C LEU A 67 -12.75 9.54 13.88
N ILE A 68 -13.08 9.82 15.13
CA ILE A 68 -12.31 9.43 16.30
C ILE A 68 -12.83 8.09 16.82
N VAL A 69 -11.95 7.11 16.95
CA VAL A 69 -12.25 5.77 17.45
C VAL A 69 -11.38 5.50 18.68
N HIS A 70 -12.02 5.24 19.82
CA HIS A 70 -11.32 4.88 21.04
C HIS A 70 -11.04 3.37 21.05
N LEU A 71 -9.77 2.99 21.09
CA LEU A 71 -9.34 1.60 21.18
C LEU A 71 -9.27 1.16 22.65
N PRO A 72 -9.87 0.02 23.04
CA PRO A 72 -9.91 -0.43 24.41
C PRO A 72 -8.52 -0.80 24.95
N THR A 73 -8.27 -0.50 26.22
CA THR A 73 -7.03 -0.90 26.90
C THR A 73 -7.01 -2.42 27.07
N SER A 74 -5.97 -3.10 26.59
CA SER A 74 -5.84 -4.56 26.76
C SER A 74 -5.73 -4.92 28.25
N VAL A 75 -6.52 -5.90 28.70
CA VAL A 75 -6.48 -6.43 30.07
C VAL A 75 -5.16 -7.18 30.37
N ASN A 76 -4.38 -7.57 29.35
CA ASN A 76 -3.16 -8.38 29.48
C ASN A 76 -1.91 -7.79 28.78
N GLY A 77 -1.91 -6.51 28.41
CA GLY A 77 -0.71 -5.82 27.89
C GLY A 77 -0.33 -6.12 26.43
N THR A 78 -0.99 -7.04 25.75
CA THR A 78 -0.92 -7.20 24.29
C THR A 78 -2.26 -6.80 23.67
N GLN A 79 -2.28 -5.76 22.83
CA GLN A 79 -3.42 -5.50 21.98
C GLN A 79 -3.32 -6.40 20.74
N ASP A 80 -4.33 -7.23 20.54
CA ASP A 80 -4.49 -7.99 19.31
C ASP A 80 -4.94 -7.02 18.20
N SER A 81 -4.11 -6.84 17.17
CA SER A 81 -4.43 -5.92 16.06
C SER A 81 -5.73 -6.27 15.35
N SER A 82 -6.18 -7.53 15.44
CA SER A 82 -7.49 -7.96 14.90
C SER A 82 -8.68 -7.29 15.58
N VAL A 83 -8.60 -7.05 16.90
CA VAL A 83 -9.68 -6.38 17.65
C VAL A 83 -9.75 -4.91 17.25
N ALA A 84 -8.61 -4.24 17.09
CA ALA A 84 -8.57 -2.87 16.61
C ALA A 84 -9.13 -2.75 15.18
N ARG A 85 -8.78 -3.68 14.28
CA ARG A 85 -9.35 -3.73 12.92
C ARG A 85 -10.86 -3.88 12.93
N GLU A 86 -11.38 -4.79 13.75
CA GLU A 86 -12.82 -5.05 13.85
C GLU A 86 -13.59 -3.82 14.33
N ILE A 87 -13.13 -3.18 15.41
CA ILE A 87 -13.77 -1.97 15.96
C ILE A 87 -13.78 -0.84 14.93
N VAL A 88 -12.64 -0.60 14.28
CA VAL A 88 -12.52 0.47 13.28
C VAL A 88 -13.41 0.20 12.06
N TRP A 89 -13.46 -1.04 11.58
CA TRP A 89 -14.31 -1.40 10.44
C TRP A 89 -15.79 -1.22 10.77
N ILE A 90 -16.24 -1.64 11.96
CA ILE A 90 -17.63 -1.44 12.42
C ILE A 90 -17.95 0.06 12.54
N ALA A 91 -17.02 0.86 13.06
CA ALA A 91 -17.19 2.31 13.16
C ALA A 91 -17.37 2.96 11.80
N LEU A 92 -16.53 2.60 10.83
CA LEU A 92 -16.60 3.09 9.46
C LEU A 92 -17.87 2.63 8.74
N TYR A 93 -18.30 1.38 8.96
CA TYR A 93 -19.55 0.85 8.41
C TYR A 93 -20.73 1.74 8.77
N TRP A 94 -20.91 2.00 10.07
CA TRP A 94 -22.02 2.82 10.54
C TRP A 94 -21.86 4.28 10.14
N HIS A 95 -20.65 4.84 10.23
CA HIS A 95 -20.38 6.21 9.79
C HIS A 95 -20.79 6.42 8.33
N PHE A 96 -20.32 5.59 7.40
CA PHE A 96 -20.68 5.72 5.99
C PHE A 96 -22.15 5.39 5.73
N GLN A 97 -22.73 4.39 6.40
CA GLN A 97 -24.15 4.05 6.23
C GLN A 97 -25.10 5.22 6.58
N TYR A 98 -24.78 6.01 7.62
CA TYR A 98 -25.61 7.13 8.06
C TYR A 98 -25.29 8.43 7.31
N THR A 99 -24.01 8.72 7.06
CA THR A 99 -23.60 9.97 6.39
C THR A 99 -23.86 9.95 4.89
N ASP A 100 -23.73 8.79 4.21
CA ASP A 100 -23.96 8.72 2.76
C ASP A 100 -25.40 9.05 2.38
N ARG A 101 -26.37 8.81 3.28
CA ARG A 101 -27.80 9.08 3.05
C ARG A 101 -28.16 10.57 3.08
N GLN A 102 -27.33 11.42 3.69
CA GLN A 102 -27.70 12.81 3.96
C GLN A 102 -27.24 13.84 2.91
N GLN A 103 -26.40 13.46 1.94
CA GLN A 103 -25.86 14.41 0.96
C GLN A 103 -26.61 14.39 -0.38
N SER A 104 -27.37 15.45 -0.66
CA SER A 104 -27.83 15.73 -2.03
C SER A 104 -26.65 16.23 -2.88
N ILE A 105 -26.47 15.67 -4.08
CA ILE A 105 -25.41 16.10 -5.01
C ILE A 105 -25.96 17.24 -5.86
N PRO A 106 -25.42 18.47 -5.77
CA PRO A 106 -25.87 19.57 -6.61
C PRO A 106 -25.63 19.26 -8.09
N LYS A 107 -26.63 19.52 -8.95
CA LYS A 107 -26.49 19.34 -10.41
C LYS A 107 -25.27 20.12 -10.94
N GLY A 108 -24.45 19.46 -11.76
CA GLY A 108 -23.31 20.08 -12.42
C GLY A 108 -22.07 20.30 -11.54
N LYS A 109 -22.09 19.86 -10.28
CA LYS A 109 -20.90 19.81 -9.42
C LYS A 109 -20.31 18.40 -9.42
N PRO A 110 -18.96 18.26 -9.36
CA PRO A 110 -18.35 16.95 -9.18
C PRO A 110 -18.83 16.35 -7.86
N VAL A 111 -19.02 15.02 -7.84
CA VAL A 111 -19.33 14.29 -6.61
C VAL A 111 -18.19 14.56 -5.61
N PRO A 112 -18.47 15.09 -4.41
CA PRO A 112 -17.45 15.31 -3.40
C PRO A 112 -16.69 14.02 -3.13
N ARG A 113 -15.37 14.10 -2.92
CA ARG A 113 -14.61 12.95 -2.43
C ARG A 113 -15.08 12.66 -1.00
N LYS A 114 -15.95 11.68 -0.85
CA LYS A 114 -16.45 11.24 0.45
C LYS A 114 -15.35 10.45 1.17
N GLY A 115 -14.71 11.10 2.12
CA GLY A 115 -13.69 10.50 2.95
C GLY A 115 -13.66 11.15 4.33
N VAL A 116 -13.03 10.45 5.25
CA VAL A 116 -12.92 10.84 6.65
C VAL A 116 -11.48 10.66 7.10
N GLN A 117 -10.97 11.59 7.90
CA GLN A 117 -9.71 11.42 8.61
C GLN A 117 -9.95 10.52 9.81
N LEU A 118 -9.26 9.39 9.86
CA LEU A 118 -9.34 8.48 11.00
C LEU A 118 -8.43 8.98 12.12
N VAL A 119 -8.92 8.96 13.35
CA VAL A 119 -8.12 9.29 14.55
C VAL A 119 -8.29 8.14 15.53
N LEU A 120 -7.24 7.38 15.77
CA LEU A 120 -7.25 6.31 16.75
C LEU A 120 -6.74 6.87 18.08
N GLU A 121 -7.57 6.81 19.11
CA GLU A 121 -7.20 7.18 20.47
C GLU A 121 -7.04 5.91 21.29
N SER A 122 -5.90 5.77 21.96
CA SER A 122 -5.61 4.61 22.80
C SER A 122 -4.71 5.01 23.97
N ALA A 123 -4.51 4.10 24.92
CA ALA A 123 -3.65 4.33 26.08
C ALA A 123 -2.18 4.64 25.73
N SER A 124 -1.71 4.30 24.52
CA SER A 124 -0.35 4.60 24.05
C SER A 124 -0.32 5.02 22.57
N PRO A 125 0.42 6.08 22.19
CA PRO A 125 0.59 6.45 20.77
C PRO A 125 1.13 5.32 19.89
N SER A 126 2.00 4.44 20.42
CA SER A 126 2.58 3.33 19.66
C SER A 126 1.53 2.31 19.22
N VAL A 127 0.50 2.11 20.03
CA VAL A 127 -0.61 1.21 19.76
C VAL A 127 -1.47 1.74 18.61
N SER A 128 -1.78 3.04 18.66
CA SER A 128 -2.52 3.72 17.59
C SER A 128 -1.73 3.68 16.27
N ALA A 129 -0.42 3.91 16.30
CA ALA A 129 0.43 3.82 15.12
C ALA A 129 0.48 2.40 14.52
N ALA A 130 0.62 1.36 15.35
CA ALA A 130 0.60 -0.02 14.90
C ALA A 130 -0.73 -0.42 14.28
N ALA A 131 -1.86 0.01 14.87
CA ALA A 131 -3.19 -0.23 14.32
C ALA A 131 -3.40 0.48 12.98
N ILE A 132 -2.92 1.73 12.81
CA ILE A 132 -2.98 2.43 11.53
C ILE A 132 -2.16 1.72 10.45
N ALA A 133 -0.94 1.27 10.76
CA ALA A 133 -0.09 0.55 9.82
C ALA A 133 -0.74 -0.78 9.37
N ASP A 134 -1.35 -1.48 10.31
CA ASP A 134 -2.08 -2.72 10.04
C ASP A 134 -3.33 -2.46 9.16
N LEU A 135 -4.11 -1.42 9.44
CA LEU A 135 -5.25 -1.01 8.61
C LEU A 135 -4.84 -0.57 7.19
N GLU A 136 -3.68 0.06 7.03
CA GLU A 136 -3.11 0.40 5.72
C GLU A 136 -2.69 -0.86 4.94
N GLN A 137 -2.15 -1.87 5.64
CA GLN A 137 -1.77 -3.14 5.03
C GLN A 137 -2.97 -3.86 4.43
N PHE A 138 -4.12 -3.86 5.13
CA PHE A 138 -5.38 -4.42 4.64
C PHE A 138 -6.12 -3.51 3.62
N GLY A 139 -5.62 -2.29 3.41
CA GLY A 139 -6.16 -1.36 2.42
C GLY A 139 -7.40 -0.58 2.88
N LEU A 140 -7.70 -0.57 4.19
CA LEU A 140 -8.79 0.23 4.75
C LEU A 140 -8.40 1.70 4.87
N VAL A 141 -7.14 1.96 5.25
CA VAL A 141 -6.58 3.30 5.47
C VAL A 141 -5.59 3.65 4.37
N GLU A 142 -5.62 4.90 3.95
CA GLU A 142 -4.62 5.51 3.07
C GLU A 142 -3.85 6.59 3.83
N ILE A 143 -2.53 6.47 3.89
CA ILE A 143 -1.67 7.50 4.50
C ILE A 143 -1.41 8.60 3.47
N ALA A 144 -1.97 9.78 3.71
CA ALA A 144 -1.81 10.95 2.87
C ALA A 144 -0.82 11.95 3.50
N PRO A 145 0.08 12.58 2.72
CA PRO A 145 0.93 13.64 3.22
C PRO A 145 0.11 14.89 3.56
N GLN A 146 0.44 15.57 4.66
CA GLN A 146 -0.13 16.85 5.08
C GLN A 146 0.97 17.77 5.61
N VAL A 147 0.73 19.09 5.62
CA VAL A 147 1.62 20.05 6.28
C VAL A 147 1.85 19.61 7.74
N GLY A 148 3.09 19.28 8.09
CA GLY A 148 3.47 18.84 9.43
C GLY A 148 3.40 17.33 9.69
N GLY A 149 3.12 16.48 8.68
CA GLY A 149 3.18 15.02 8.85
C GLY A 149 2.37 14.23 7.83
N THR A 150 1.77 13.15 8.29
CA THR A 150 0.84 12.33 7.50
C THR A 150 -0.49 12.19 8.22
N VAL A 151 -1.55 11.98 7.44
CA VAL A 151 -2.88 11.73 7.97
C VAL A 151 -3.48 10.45 7.38
N PRO A 152 -4.06 9.58 8.23
CA PRO A 152 -4.77 8.41 7.76
C PRO A 152 -6.17 8.82 7.29
N LEU A 153 -6.46 8.57 6.02
CA LEU A 153 -7.73 8.84 5.38
C LEU A 153 -8.44 7.53 5.03
N VAL A 154 -9.75 7.51 5.18
CA VAL A 154 -10.62 6.43 4.71
C VAL A 154 -11.64 7.01 3.75
N PHE A 155 -11.77 6.42 2.57
CA PHE A 155 -12.73 6.86 1.55
C PHE A 155 -13.90 5.89 1.48
N SER A 156 -15.14 6.40 1.43
CA SER A 156 -16.33 5.54 1.39
C SER A 156 -16.31 4.61 0.17
N THR A 157 -15.90 5.13 -0.99
CA THR A 157 -15.75 4.35 -2.23
C THR A 157 -14.76 3.20 -2.12
N SER A 158 -13.75 3.32 -1.24
CA SER A 158 -12.78 2.26 -0.97
C SER A 158 -13.29 1.29 0.07
N PHE A 159 -13.90 1.81 1.14
CA PHE A 159 -14.49 1.02 2.21
C PHE A 159 -15.50 -0.01 1.68
N TRP A 160 -16.42 0.41 0.80
CA TRP A 160 -17.44 -0.47 0.23
C TRP A 160 -16.93 -1.51 -0.77
N GLN A 161 -15.66 -1.45 -1.17
CA GLN A 161 -15.00 -2.51 -1.94
C GLN A 161 -14.38 -3.59 -1.04
N THR A 162 -14.32 -3.36 0.27
CA THR A 162 -13.74 -4.30 1.23
C THR A 162 -14.74 -5.39 1.62
N THR A 163 -14.22 -6.59 1.87
CA THR A 163 -14.98 -7.72 2.39
C THR A 163 -14.97 -7.71 3.92
N PRO A 164 -16.14 -7.70 4.60
CA PRO A 164 -16.22 -7.71 6.07
C PRO A 164 -15.39 -8.83 6.72
N GLU A 165 -15.27 -9.99 6.06
CA GLU A 165 -14.57 -11.19 6.52
C GLU A 165 -13.06 -10.96 6.75
N SER A 166 -12.48 -9.93 6.11
CA SER A 166 -11.08 -9.55 6.31
C SER A 166 -10.83 -8.77 7.59
N TYR A 167 -11.90 -8.23 8.20
CA TYR A 167 -11.82 -7.32 9.34
C TYR A 167 -12.54 -7.85 10.58
N LEU A 168 -13.56 -8.69 10.41
CA LEU A 168 -14.32 -9.26 11.50
C LEU A 168 -13.63 -10.54 12.02
N SER A 169 -13.29 -10.57 13.30
CA SER A 169 -12.54 -11.67 13.92
C SER A 169 -13.39 -12.93 14.09
N ARG A 170 -14.72 -12.78 14.10
CA ARG A 170 -15.68 -13.89 14.21
C ARG A 170 -15.74 -14.72 12.93
N HIS A 171 -15.96 -16.02 13.13
CA HIS A 171 -15.88 -17.17 12.23
C HIS A 171 -16.74 -17.10 10.94
N LEU A 172 -16.72 -15.99 10.21
CA LEU A 172 -17.65 -15.78 9.10
C LEU A 172 -17.29 -16.55 7.84
N ASN A 173 -16.08 -17.10 7.70
CA ASN A 173 -15.74 -18.15 6.73
C ASN A 173 -14.37 -18.75 7.07
N ALA A 174 -14.22 -20.08 6.94
CA ALA A 174 -12.92 -20.75 7.12
C ALA A 174 -11.92 -20.40 6.01
N HIS A 175 -12.41 -19.84 4.90
CA HIS A 175 -11.60 -19.40 3.76
C HIS A 175 -11.38 -17.88 3.83
N ARG A 176 -10.43 -17.46 4.67
CA ARG A 176 -9.92 -16.08 4.66
C ARG A 176 -8.97 -15.91 3.49
N TYR A 177 -9.43 -15.28 2.41
CA TYR A 177 -8.54 -14.77 1.37
C TYR A 177 -8.10 -13.36 1.76
N PHE A 178 -6.82 -13.03 1.56
CA PHE A 178 -6.36 -11.65 1.65
C PHE A 178 -6.85 -10.90 0.41
N PRO A 179 -7.82 -9.97 0.53
CA PRO A 179 -8.32 -9.27 -0.63
C PRO A 179 -7.24 -8.31 -1.16
N ASN A 180 -7.27 -8.06 -2.46
CA ASN A 180 -6.48 -6.97 -3.03
C ASN A 180 -6.93 -5.63 -2.43
N LYS A 181 -6.00 -4.68 -2.33
CA LYS A 181 -6.34 -3.32 -1.87
C LYS A 181 -7.45 -2.72 -2.76
N PRO A 182 -8.43 -2.01 -2.16
CA PRO A 182 -9.52 -1.36 -2.88
C PRO A 182 -9.02 -0.54 -4.07
N LEU A 183 -9.72 -0.65 -5.20
CA LEU A 183 -9.34 0.04 -6.42
C LEU A 183 -9.73 1.52 -6.33
N ARG A 184 -8.71 2.38 -6.40
CA ARG A 184 -8.88 3.81 -6.62
C ARG A 184 -8.11 4.21 -7.85
N TYR A 185 -8.65 5.15 -8.61
CA TYR A 185 -7.96 5.70 -9.76
C TYR A 185 -7.38 7.08 -9.46
N THR A 186 -6.23 7.35 -10.05
CA THR A 186 -5.60 8.67 -10.11
C THR A 186 -5.29 9.02 -11.57
N LEU A 187 -4.85 10.25 -11.79
CA LEU A 187 -4.37 10.73 -13.09
C LEU A 187 -2.90 11.10 -12.97
N SER A 188 -2.05 10.45 -13.77
CA SER A 188 -0.67 10.89 -13.98
C SER A 188 -0.64 11.97 -15.07
N ASN A 189 0.05 13.07 -14.77
CA ASN A 189 0.17 14.25 -15.66
C ASN A 189 -1.16 14.79 -16.19
N GLY A 190 -2.27 14.56 -15.47
CA GLY A 190 -3.62 14.98 -15.86
C GLY A 190 -4.26 14.20 -17.02
N ALA A 191 -3.57 13.23 -17.62
CA ALA A 191 -4.02 12.56 -18.84
C ALA A 191 -4.19 11.04 -18.70
N ILE A 192 -3.25 10.37 -18.02
CA ILE A 192 -3.24 8.91 -17.94
C ILE A 192 -4.02 8.48 -16.69
N ARG A 193 -5.18 7.85 -16.88
CA ARG A 193 -5.97 7.29 -15.76
C ARG A 193 -5.50 5.87 -15.44
N HIS A 194 -5.05 5.66 -14.21
CA HIS A 194 -4.55 4.36 -13.75
C HIS A 194 -4.90 4.14 -12.27
N PRO A 195 -4.82 2.90 -11.77
CA PRO A 195 -4.95 2.63 -10.35
C PRO A 195 -3.91 3.41 -9.54
N LYS A 196 -4.29 3.90 -8.36
CA LYS A 196 -3.33 4.41 -7.40
C LYS A 196 -2.39 3.27 -6.99
N ARG A 197 -1.10 3.50 -7.13
CA ARG A 197 -0.06 2.50 -6.89
C ARG A 197 0.25 2.39 -5.40
N PRO A 198 0.59 1.19 -4.89
CA PRO A 198 1.14 1.06 -3.55
C PRO A 198 2.46 1.84 -3.47
N LEU A 199 2.80 2.29 -2.26
CA LEU A 199 4.13 2.82 -1.99
C LEU A 199 5.18 1.75 -2.27
N PRO A 200 6.38 2.14 -2.73
CA PRO A 200 7.48 1.21 -2.88
C PRO A 200 7.83 0.55 -1.53
N PRO A 201 8.46 -0.63 -1.55
CA PRO A 201 8.89 -1.28 -0.31
C PRO A 201 9.83 -0.37 0.49
N LEU A 202 9.81 -0.52 1.81
CA LEU A 202 10.59 0.32 2.72
C LEU A 202 12.10 0.22 2.43
N PRO A 203 12.84 1.35 2.46
CA PRO A 203 14.28 1.35 2.22
C PRO A 203 15.02 0.36 3.11
N SER A 204 16.12 -0.19 2.59
CA SER A 204 17.04 -1.08 3.31
C SER A 204 16.47 -2.43 3.80
N VAL A 205 15.17 -2.71 3.61
CA VAL A 205 14.56 -4.01 3.93
C VAL A 205 14.34 -4.82 2.65
N PRO A 206 14.90 -6.04 2.54
CA PRO A 206 14.60 -6.90 1.41
C PRO A 206 13.10 -7.23 1.34
N PHE A 207 12.49 -7.02 0.17
CA PHE A 207 11.06 -7.28 -0.03
C PHE A 207 10.78 -8.61 -0.74
N TYR A 208 11.84 -9.29 -1.20
CA TYR A 208 11.74 -10.58 -1.84
C TYR A 208 13.03 -11.37 -1.58
N THR A 209 12.91 -12.65 -1.26
CA THR A 209 14.03 -13.58 -1.12
C THR A 209 13.60 -14.95 -1.61
N ARG A 210 14.44 -15.60 -2.42
CA ARG A 210 14.17 -16.94 -2.96
C ARG A 210 15.45 -17.74 -3.10
N HIS A 211 15.41 -18.99 -2.66
CA HIS A 211 16.45 -19.96 -3.00
C HIS A 211 16.31 -20.36 -4.47
N CYS A 212 17.38 -20.13 -5.24
CA CYS A 212 17.45 -20.38 -6.66
C CYS A 212 18.28 -21.64 -6.91
N ILE A 213 17.65 -22.65 -7.47
CA ILE A 213 18.29 -23.88 -7.92
C ILE A 213 18.07 -23.96 -9.43
N SER A 214 19.09 -23.61 -10.23
CA SER A 214 19.00 -23.66 -11.69
C SER A 214 20.38 -23.84 -12.33
N GLY A 215 20.61 -24.99 -12.96
CA GLY A 215 21.88 -25.31 -13.61
C GLY A 215 23.05 -25.23 -12.62
N LYS A 216 23.95 -24.25 -12.82
CA LYS A 216 25.11 -23.98 -11.96
C LYS A 216 24.81 -23.03 -10.78
N VAL A 217 23.57 -22.54 -10.66
CA VAL A 217 23.16 -21.67 -9.56
C VAL A 217 22.55 -22.52 -8.46
N ASN A 218 23.17 -22.50 -7.29
CA ASN A 218 22.61 -22.97 -6.03
C ASN A 218 22.87 -21.88 -4.98
N SER A 219 22.00 -20.88 -4.97
CA SER A 219 22.24 -19.62 -4.26
C SER A 219 20.93 -19.00 -3.84
N VAL A 220 20.92 -18.21 -2.78
CA VAL A 220 19.77 -17.39 -2.41
C VAL A 220 19.88 -16.04 -3.12
N PHE A 221 18.82 -15.65 -3.79
CA PHE A 221 18.67 -14.33 -4.41
C PHE A 221 17.70 -13.49 -3.59
N ARG A 222 17.99 -12.20 -3.42
CA ARG A 222 17.07 -11.25 -2.79
C ARG A 222 16.98 -9.96 -3.59
N LEU A 223 15.87 -9.25 -3.39
CA LEU A 223 15.69 -7.88 -3.86
C LEU A 223 15.52 -6.96 -2.66
N ARG A 224 16.25 -5.85 -2.66
CA ARG A 224 16.08 -4.73 -1.72
C ARG A 224 15.83 -3.45 -2.51
N PRO A 225 15.10 -2.45 -1.97
CA PRO A 225 15.00 -1.16 -2.63
C PRO A 225 16.37 -0.51 -2.74
N VAL A 226 16.53 0.27 -3.79
CA VAL A 226 17.66 1.19 -3.93
C VAL A 226 17.56 2.29 -2.88
N ASP A 227 18.70 2.68 -2.34
CA ASP A 227 18.85 3.75 -1.35
C ASP A 227 19.82 4.83 -1.87
N ILE A 228 19.77 6.03 -1.31
CA ILE A 228 20.70 7.12 -1.68
C ILE A 228 22.17 6.74 -1.47
N ASN A 229 22.45 5.84 -0.51
CA ASN A 229 23.79 5.34 -0.23
C ASN A 229 24.31 4.35 -1.30
N ASP A 230 23.48 3.93 -2.27
CA ASP A 230 23.90 3.10 -3.40
C ASP A 230 24.57 3.91 -4.53
N LEU A 231 24.75 5.23 -4.36
CA LEU A 231 25.28 6.13 -5.39
C LEU A 231 26.59 5.62 -6.02
N ASP A 232 27.58 5.26 -5.21
CA ASP A 232 28.88 4.78 -5.71
C ASP A 232 28.74 3.48 -6.50
N LEU A 233 27.85 2.59 -6.06
CA LEU A 233 27.58 1.31 -6.71
C LEU A 233 26.91 1.52 -8.07
N ILE A 234 25.88 2.36 -8.12
CA ILE A 234 25.17 2.71 -9.37
C ILE A 234 26.12 3.44 -10.32
N HIS A 235 26.92 4.39 -9.84
CA HIS A 235 27.95 5.06 -10.63
C HIS A 235 28.95 4.08 -11.24
N LYS A 236 29.45 3.12 -10.45
CA LYS A 236 30.33 2.06 -10.95
C LYS A 236 29.66 1.24 -12.05
N TRP A 237 28.41 0.80 -11.84
CA TRP A 237 27.71 -0.06 -12.79
C TRP A 237 27.34 0.65 -14.08
N MET A 238 26.81 1.87 -14.01
CA MET A 238 26.42 2.65 -15.19
C MET A 238 27.63 3.05 -16.05
N ASN A 239 28.80 3.24 -15.44
CA ASN A 239 30.05 3.52 -16.17
C ASN A 239 30.80 2.25 -16.62
N ASN A 240 30.32 1.04 -16.33
CA ASN A 240 30.88 -0.17 -16.92
C ASN A 240 30.61 -0.14 -18.44
N PRO A 241 31.63 -0.23 -19.32
CA PRO A 241 31.43 -0.11 -20.77
C PRO A 241 30.36 -1.05 -21.33
N ARG A 242 30.23 -2.27 -20.80
CA ARG A 242 29.21 -3.23 -21.20
C ARG A 242 27.80 -2.75 -20.86
N VAL A 243 27.63 -2.11 -19.71
CA VAL A 243 26.33 -1.58 -19.26
C VAL A 243 26.02 -0.29 -20.02
N ALA A 244 26.99 0.61 -20.10
CA ALA A 244 26.91 1.90 -20.77
C ALA A 244 26.44 1.78 -22.23
N GLU A 245 26.92 0.76 -22.96
CA GLU A 245 26.53 0.48 -24.35
C GLU A 245 25.00 0.37 -24.54
N PHE A 246 24.30 -0.20 -23.55
CA PHE A 246 22.85 -0.43 -23.64
C PHE A 246 22.03 0.55 -22.83
N TRP A 247 22.56 1.07 -21.72
CA TRP A 247 21.84 1.95 -20.80
C TRP A 247 22.01 3.43 -21.13
N GLY A 248 23.16 3.85 -21.66
CA GLY A 248 23.41 5.26 -21.98
C GLY A 248 23.48 6.21 -20.78
N GLU A 249 23.57 5.67 -19.56
CA GLU A 249 23.59 6.42 -18.29
C GLU A 249 25.00 6.62 -17.72
N GLN A 250 26.06 6.44 -18.51
CA GLN A 250 27.44 6.73 -18.11
C GLN A 250 27.65 8.24 -17.94
N GLY A 251 28.51 8.63 -16.99
CA GLY A 251 28.72 10.04 -16.69
C GLY A 251 29.45 10.26 -15.36
N PRO A 252 29.72 11.54 -15.03
CA PRO A 252 30.31 11.89 -13.74
C PRO A 252 29.33 11.63 -12.59
N ILE A 253 29.82 11.49 -11.36
CA ILE A 253 29.03 11.11 -10.17
C ILE A 253 27.76 11.96 -9.97
N GLU A 254 27.77 13.23 -10.36
CA GLU A 254 26.61 14.13 -10.28
C GLU A 254 25.47 13.69 -11.20
N HIS A 255 25.78 13.09 -12.35
CA HIS A 255 24.79 12.49 -13.25
C HIS A 255 24.07 11.34 -12.55
N GLN A 256 24.79 10.44 -11.89
CA GLN A 256 24.17 9.33 -11.18
C GLN A 256 23.48 9.76 -9.88
N GLN A 257 23.92 10.86 -9.26
CA GLN A 257 23.18 11.46 -8.16
C GLN A 257 21.79 11.94 -8.63
N GLN A 258 21.71 12.56 -9.82
CA GLN A 258 20.44 12.98 -10.39
C GLN A 258 19.60 11.80 -10.87
N PHE A 259 20.22 10.79 -11.51
CA PHE A 259 19.56 9.54 -11.89
C PHE A 259 18.91 8.86 -10.66
N LEU A 260 19.68 8.68 -9.59
CA LEU A 260 19.23 8.03 -8.36
C LEU A 260 18.10 8.82 -7.69
N LYS A 261 18.20 10.16 -7.68
CA LYS A 261 17.12 11.04 -7.21
C LYS A 261 15.85 10.88 -8.04
N ASN A 262 15.96 10.74 -9.37
CA ASN A 262 14.81 10.51 -10.24
C ASN A 262 14.17 9.14 -9.95
N CYS A 263 14.97 8.09 -9.76
CA CYS A 263 14.46 6.76 -9.36
C CYS A 263 13.68 6.81 -8.04
N LEU A 264 14.24 7.50 -7.02
CA LEU A 264 13.63 7.60 -5.69
C LEU A 264 12.35 8.47 -5.66
N LEU A 265 12.21 9.41 -6.59
CA LEU A 265 11.04 10.30 -6.70
C LEU A 265 10.00 9.79 -7.69
N SER A 266 10.29 8.71 -8.42
CA SER A 266 9.38 8.16 -9.42
C SER A 266 8.07 7.68 -8.76
N GLN A 267 6.94 8.01 -9.40
CA GLN A 267 5.62 7.53 -9.00
C GLN A 267 5.15 6.33 -9.82
N HIS A 268 5.73 6.14 -11.01
CA HIS A 268 5.35 5.09 -11.95
C HIS A 268 6.29 3.88 -11.88
N SER A 269 7.42 4.01 -11.20
CA SER A 269 8.44 2.96 -11.05
C SER A 269 9.10 3.00 -9.67
N PHE A 270 9.82 1.94 -9.33
CA PHE A 270 10.72 1.93 -8.19
C PHE A 270 11.93 1.04 -8.47
N ALA A 271 13.09 1.49 -8.01
CA ALA A 271 14.35 0.80 -8.26
C ALA A 271 14.72 -0.17 -7.14
N ALA A 272 15.35 -1.28 -7.51
CA ALA A 272 15.80 -2.33 -6.61
C ALA A 272 17.19 -2.87 -6.97
N ILE A 273 17.92 -3.32 -5.94
CA ILE A 273 19.17 -4.04 -6.06
C ILE A 273 18.93 -5.53 -5.84
N GLY A 274 19.42 -6.35 -6.77
CA GLY A 274 19.49 -7.79 -6.65
C GLY A 274 20.81 -8.22 -6.01
N SER A 275 20.74 -8.96 -4.92
CA SER A 275 21.90 -9.55 -4.24
C SER A 275 21.87 -11.07 -4.25
N TRP A 276 23.04 -11.68 -4.37
CA TRP A 276 23.22 -13.12 -4.22
C TRP A 276 23.88 -13.46 -2.88
N ASN A 277 23.53 -14.61 -2.31
CA ASN A 277 24.25 -15.27 -1.26
C ASN A 277 24.46 -16.74 -1.68
N ASP A 278 25.69 -17.09 -1.99
CA ASP A 278 26.06 -18.43 -2.43
C ASP A 278 26.14 -19.39 -1.24
N LEU A 279 25.89 -20.67 -1.47
CA LEU A 279 26.10 -21.71 -0.47
C LEU A 279 27.55 -22.20 -0.52
N ASP A 280 28.17 -22.42 0.65
CA ASP A 280 29.46 -23.09 0.76
C ASP A 280 29.33 -24.62 0.59
N ALA A 281 30.44 -25.34 0.73
CA ALA A 281 30.48 -26.80 0.57
C ALA A 281 29.62 -27.55 1.60
N ASP A 282 29.36 -26.94 2.76
CA ASP A 282 28.55 -27.50 3.83
C ASP A 282 27.07 -27.05 3.73
N GLY A 283 26.74 -26.25 2.72
CA GLY A 283 25.40 -25.74 2.46
C GLY A 283 25.04 -24.48 3.26
N ASN A 284 26.01 -23.82 3.91
CA ASN A 284 25.76 -22.59 4.65
C ASN A 284 25.82 -21.37 3.72
N LEU A 285 25.05 -20.34 4.06
CA LEU A 285 25.12 -19.05 3.38
C LEU A 285 26.48 -18.40 3.64
N THR A 286 27.09 -17.90 2.57
CA THR A 286 28.34 -17.15 2.60
C THR A 286 28.08 -15.67 2.93
N ALA A 287 28.15 -14.78 1.95
CA ALA A 287 27.96 -13.35 2.11
C ALA A 287 27.02 -12.81 1.03
N TRP A 288 26.23 -11.80 1.40
CA TRP A 288 25.42 -11.06 0.44
C TRP A 288 26.28 -10.18 -0.44
N ARG A 289 26.08 -10.28 -1.76
CA ARG A 289 26.81 -9.52 -2.76
C ARG A 289 25.84 -8.93 -3.76
N ASP A 290 25.79 -7.61 -3.83
CA ASP A 290 24.97 -6.88 -4.80
C ASP A 290 25.52 -7.08 -6.21
N ALA A 291 24.63 -7.27 -7.18
CA ALA A 291 25.01 -7.73 -8.51
C ALA A 291 24.19 -7.15 -9.66
N CYS A 292 22.90 -6.89 -9.41
CA CYS A 292 21.96 -6.49 -10.44
C CYS A 292 21.19 -5.24 -10.00
N PHE A 293 20.83 -4.40 -10.95
CA PHE A 293 19.89 -3.29 -10.77
C PHE A 293 18.62 -3.57 -11.56
N PHE A 294 17.48 -3.20 -10.99
CA PHE A 294 16.15 -3.32 -11.58
C PHE A 294 15.41 -2.00 -11.41
N ASP A 295 14.72 -1.52 -12.43
CA ASP A 295 13.67 -0.50 -12.31
C ASP A 295 12.33 -1.14 -12.66
N ILE A 296 11.47 -1.30 -11.67
CA ILE A 296 10.21 -2.05 -11.77
C ILE A 296 9.07 -1.05 -11.91
N TYR A 297 8.41 -1.04 -13.06
CA TYR A 297 7.47 0.01 -13.42
C TYR A 297 6.06 -0.52 -13.73
N TRP A 298 5.10 0.40 -13.77
CA TRP A 298 3.73 0.16 -14.21
C TRP A 298 3.60 0.52 -15.68
N VAL A 299 3.37 -0.48 -16.54
CA VAL A 299 3.45 -0.29 -18.00
C VAL A 299 2.48 0.77 -18.47
N LYS A 300 1.27 0.81 -17.91
CA LYS A 300 0.22 1.78 -18.29
C LYS A 300 0.64 3.25 -18.15
N GLU A 301 1.57 3.54 -17.25
CA GLU A 301 2.08 4.88 -17.00
C GLU A 301 3.37 5.17 -17.76
N ASP A 302 4.03 4.12 -18.27
CA ASP A 302 5.29 4.21 -18.97
C ASP A 302 5.10 4.55 -20.47
N HIS A 303 6.16 5.08 -21.07
CA HIS A 303 6.18 5.40 -22.49
C HIS A 303 5.95 4.17 -23.40
N LEU A 304 6.33 2.97 -22.95
CA LEU A 304 6.08 1.70 -23.64
C LEU A 304 4.58 1.47 -23.92
N ALA A 305 3.68 1.98 -23.07
CA ALA A 305 2.22 1.84 -23.26
C ALA A 305 1.72 2.35 -24.62
N ARG A 306 2.46 3.27 -25.24
CA ARG A 306 2.09 3.86 -26.54
C ARG A 306 2.29 2.90 -27.72
N TYR A 307 3.11 1.88 -27.52
CA TYR A 307 3.52 0.93 -28.56
C TYR A 307 2.92 -0.46 -28.36
N THR A 308 2.26 -0.69 -27.23
CA THR A 308 1.66 -1.98 -26.89
C THR A 308 0.15 -1.92 -27.00
N ASN A 309 -0.44 -2.97 -27.55
CA ASN A 309 -1.89 -3.12 -27.60
C ASN A 309 -2.35 -3.78 -26.31
N ASN A 310 -3.42 -3.27 -25.69
CA ASN A 310 -4.12 -3.90 -24.56
C ASN A 310 -3.36 -3.95 -23.22
N VAL A 311 -2.62 -2.89 -22.86
CA VAL A 311 -2.02 -2.76 -21.52
C VAL A 311 -3.11 -2.69 -20.44
N GLN A 312 -3.05 -3.62 -19.50
CA GLN A 312 -3.96 -3.65 -18.36
C GLN A 312 -3.51 -2.73 -17.23
N ASP A 313 -4.43 -2.49 -16.31
CA ASP A 313 -4.25 -1.58 -15.18
C ASP A 313 -3.06 -1.93 -14.30
N TRP A 314 -2.72 -3.21 -14.15
CA TRP A 314 -1.69 -3.71 -13.23
C TRP A 314 -0.50 -4.35 -13.94
N ASP A 315 -0.43 -4.24 -15.27
CA ASP A 315 0.70 -4.77 -16.02
C ASP A 315 2.02 -4.12 -15.58
N ARG A 316 3.04 -4.96 -15.42
CA ARG A 316 4.36 -4.55 -14.94
C ARG A 316 5.38 -4.60 -16.05
N GLY A 317 6.39 -3.76 -15.94
CA GLY A 317 7.59 -3.86 -16.76
C GLY A 317 8.82 -3.77 -15.89
N VAL A 318 9.95 -4.20 -16.44
CA VAL A 318 11.22 -4.08 -15.74
C VAL A 318 12.35 -3.72 -16.70
N HIS A 319 13.08 -2.67 -16.36
CA HIS A 319 14.42 -2.43 -16.92
C HIS A 319 15.44 -3.06 -15.97
N LEU A 320 16.49 -3.67 -16.52
CA LEU A 320 17.46 -4.37 -15.69
C LEU A 320 18.87 -4.40 -16.27
N LEU A 321 19.85 -4.56 -15.39
CA LEU A 321 21.24 -4.79 -15.74
C LEU A 321 21.91 -5.71 -14.72
N VAL A 322 22.92 -6.43 -15.19
CA VAL A 322 23.89 -7.10 -14.33
C VAL A 322 25.12 -6.20 -14.28
N GLY A 323 25.39 -5.59 -13.13
CA GLY A 323 26.50 -4.66 -12.94
C GLY A 323 27.83 -5.36 -12.69
N GLU A 324 27.78 -6.55 -12.08
CA GLU A 324 28.98 -7.32 -11.73
C GLU A 324 29.22 -8.53 -12.64
N ASP A 325 30.45 -8.66 -13.16
CA ASP A 325 30.76 -9.72 -14.13
C ASP A 325 30.67 -11.13 -13.55
N TRP A 326 30.96 -11.31 -12.25
CA TRP A 326 30.84 -12.61 -11.57
C TRP A 326 29.39 -13.14 -11.52
N ALA A 327 28.41 -12.24 -11.65
CA ALA A 327 26.99 -12.59 -11.65
C ALA A 327 26.43 -12.85 -13.06
N ARG A 328 27.25 -12.68 -14.11
CA ARG A 328 26.86 -13.08 -15.47
C ARG A 328 26.60 -14.59 -15.56
N GLY A 329 25.74 -14.99 -16.49
CA GLY A 329 25.29 -16.38 -16.63
C GLY A 329 24.25 -16.81 -15.59
N ARG A 330 23.87 -15.94 -14.64
CA ARG A 330 22.80 -16.18 -13.65
C ARG A 330 21.46 -15.56 -14.05
N SER A 331 21.33 -15.11 -15.31
CA SER A 331 20.20 -14.31 -15.79
C SER A 331 18.85 -14.98 -15.65
N LYS A 332 18.77 -16.25 -16.06
CA LYS A 332 17.55 -17.03 -15.89
C LYS A 332 17.09 -17.07 -14.43
N ALA A 333 18.00 -17.24 -13.49
CA ALA A 333 17.66 -17.40 -12.08
C ALA A 333 17.11 -16.12 -11.45
N TRP A 334 17.73 -14.95 -11.71
CA TRP A 334 17.17 -13.69 -11.23
C TRP A 334 15.93 -13.26 -12.03
N LEU A 335 15.82 -13.64 -13.32
CA LEU A 335 14.64 -13.31 -14.15
C LEU A 335 13.41 -14.06 -13.63
N ASP A 336 13.55 -15.36 -13.34
CA ASP A 336 12.50 -16.17 -12.71
C ASP A 336 12.08 -15.54 -11.35
N CYS A 337 13.03 -14.97 -10.60
CA CYS A 337 12.75 -14.32 -9.32
C CYS A 337 11.97 -13.01 -9.45
N ILE A 338 12.40 -12.11 -10.33
CA ILE A 338 11.75 -10.80 -10.47
C ILE A 338 10.35 -10.94 -11.10
N VAL A 339 10.19 -11.83 -12.07
CA VAL A 339 8.88 -12.18 -12.66
C VAL A 339 7.96 -12.77 -11.59
N HIS A 340 8.46 -13.71 -10.81
CA HIS A 340 7.70 -14.30 -9.70
C HIS A 340 7.28 -13.23 -8.68
N TYR A 341 8.18 -12.33 -8.29
CA TYR A 341 7.85 -11.21 -7.40
C TYR A 341 6.73 -10.34 -7.98
N MET A 342 6.80 -9.93 -9.25
CA MET A 342 5.82 -9.04 -9.85
C MET A 342 4.39 -9.62 -9.84
N PHE A 343 4.25 -10.93 -10.07
CA PHE A 343 2.96 -11.62 -9.94
C PHE A 343 2.50 -11.77 -8.49
N LEU A 344 3.41 -12.02 -7.54
CA LEU A 344 3.06 -12.12 -6.12
C LEU A 344 2.69 -10.77 -5.50
N ALA A 345 3.28 -9.68 -6.00
CA ALA A 345 3.11 -8.35 -5.44
C ALA A 345 1.66 -7.83 -5.61
N ASP A 346 0.99 -8.18 -6.70
CA ASP A 346 -0.42 -7.90 -6.91
C ASP A 346 -1.05 -8.94 -7.84
N SER A 347 -2.05 -9.67 -7.34
CA SER A 347 -2.72 -10.75 -8.08
C SER A 347 -3.49 -10.29 -9.33
N ARG A 348 -3.67 -8.96 -9.50
CA ARG A 348 -4.28 -8.37 -10.71
C ARG A 348 -3.27 -8.15 -11.84
N THR A 349 -1.98 -8.39 -11.60
CA THR A 349 -0.94 -8.32 -12.63
C THR A 349 -1.16 -9.45 -13.64
N GLU A 350 -1.48 -9.12 -14.89
CA GLU A 350 -1.74 -10.13 -15.93
C GLU A 350 -0.51 -10.36 -16.81
N SER A 351 0.22 -9.30 -17.15
CA SER A 351 1.38 -9.35 -18.03
C SER A 351 2.59 -8.64 -17.46
N ILE A 352 3.76 -9.15 -17.83
CA ILE A 352 5.07 -8.56 -17.54
C ILE A 352 5.78 -8.27 -18.86
N TYR A 353 6.23 -7.03 -19.02
CA TYR A 353 6.84 -6.52 -20.23
C TYR A 353 8.36 -6.38 -20.07
N LEU A 354 9.05 -6.69 -21.16
CA LEU A 354 10.47 -6.44 -21.36
C LEU A 354 10.62 -5.82 -22.74
N GLU A 355 11.50 -4.83 -22.87
CA GLU A 355 11.81 -4.15 -24.13
C GLU A 355 13.32 -4.09 -24.38
N PRO A 356 14.01 -5.25 -24.52
CA PRO A 356 15.42 -5.23 -24.86
C PRO A 356 15.60 -4.61 -26.24
N ARG A 357 16.73 -3.92 -26.44
CA ARG A 357 17.13 -3.52 -27.79
C ARG A 357 17.23 -4.76 -28.70
N VAL A 358 16.83 -4.61 -29.97
CA VAL A 358 16.81 -5.70 -30.95
C VAL A 358 18.20 -6.28 -31.22
N ASP A 359 19.26 -5.49 -30.99
CA ASP A 359 20.67 -5.86 -31.15
C ASP A 359 21.33 -6.32 -29.85
N ASN A 360 20.56 -6.58 -28.79
CA ASN A 360 21.07 -7.07 -27.51
C ASN A 360 21.36 -8.58 -27.56
N GLU A 361 22.42 -8.97 -28.27
CA GLU A 361 22.88 -10.36 -28.45
C GLU A 361 23.92 -10.81 -27.39
N LEU A 362 24.26 -9.96 -26.40
CA LEU A 362 25.44 -10.08 -25.50
C LEU A 362 25.24 -10.79 -24.15
#